data_AF-A0AAI8YF27-F1
#
_entry.id   AF-A0AAI8YF27-F1
#
_cell.length_a   1.000
_cell.length_b   1.000
_cell.length_c   1.000
_cell.angle_alpha   90.00
_cell.angle_beta   90.00
_cell.angle_gamma   90.00
#
_symmetry.space_group_name_H-M   'P 1'
#
loop_
_entity.id
_entity.type
_entity.pdbx_description
1 polymer ?
#
loop_
_entity_poly.entity_id
_entity_poly.type
_entity_poly.pdbx_seq_one_letter_code
_entity_poly.pdbx_strand_id
1 'polypeptide(L)'
;MTTNSSTSKKTLYNSMKPSCFPAQEAFDFMKWYCTTGAAGDYARGDLEEPFLDLHDENALEDFGGCAARCVDLSLLAAMTHLKVRLLRDVQMLDRNVRKYSGPNNPGYEKKMEWVREDAMSDVLYSRKDILDRSDYADLVADLQNQVRGLYERMRKVNKHYWPALKQPERYAGRSPTMYSPGSPEEVIGAFRHTWYLWSESPAVLDFVKNYT
;
A
#
# COMPACT_ATOMS: atom_id res chain seq x y z
N MET A 1 -32.00 16.51 21.30
CA MET A 1 -30.54 16.50 21.54
C MET A 1 -29.92 15.49 20.60
N THR A 2 -29.57 15.91 19.39
CA THR A 2 -29.03 15.02 18.35
C THR A 2 -28.14 15.83 17.41
N THR A 3 -26.90 16.03 17.84
CA THR A 3 -25.79 16.42 16.95
C THR A 3 -24.50 15.97 17.65
N ASN A 4 -23.76 15.03 17.06
CA ASN A 4 -22.29 14.89 17.18
C ASN A 4 -21.77 13.57 16.56
N SER A 5 -22.10 13.32 15.30
CA SER A 5 -21.42 12.26 14.51
C SER A 5 -20.61 12.86 13.35
N SER A 6 -21.11 13.92 12.71
CA SER A 6 -20.44 14.55 11.56
C SER A 6 -19.24 15.42 11.93
N THR A 7 -19.22 16.00 13.14
CA THR A 7 -18.16 16.93 13.57
C THR A 7 -16.84 16.20 13.85
N SER A 8 -16.91 14.96 14.38
CA SER A 8 -15.72 14.17 14.73
C SER A 8 -14.93 13.70 13.49
N LYS A 9 -15.62 13.29 12.41
CA LYS A 9 -14.95 12.90 11.15
C LYS A 9 -14.30 14.08 10.42
N LYS A 10 -14.92 15.26 10.44
CA LYS A 10 -14.36 16.48 9.82
C LYS A 10 -13.08 16.95 10.49
N THR A 11 -12.94 16.78 11.80
CA THR A 11 -11.73 17.19 12.53
C THR A 11 -10.55 16.24 12.28
N LEU A 12 -10.80 14.94 12.07
CA LEU A 12 -9.78 13.96 11.66
C LEU A 12 -9.26 14.20 10.24
N TYR A 13 -10.16 14.57 9.32
CA TYR A 13 -9.80 14.84 7.92
C TYR A 13 -8.92 16.10 7.76
N ASN A 14 -9.11 17.10 8.61
CA ASN A 14 -8.39 18.37 8.54
C ASN A 14 -6.99 18.34 9.19
N SER A 15 -6.60 17.26 9.87
CA SER A 15 -5.25 17.10 10.43
C SER A 15 -4.35 16.16 9.62
N MET A 16 -4.87 15.53 8.56
CA MET A 16 -4.07 14.71 7.66
C MET A 16 -3.29 15.59 6.71
N LYS A 17 -1.96 15.40 6.67
CA LYS A 17 -1.08 16.07 5.69
C LYS A 17 -1.64 15.83 4.27
N PRO A 18 -1.82 16.88 3.45
CA PRO A 18 -2.59 16.81 2.21
C PRO A 18 -1.80 16.26 1.01
N SER A 19 -1.03 15.17 1.17
CA SER A 19 -0.15 14.70 0.08
C SER A 19 -0.09 13.19 -0.11
N CYS A 20 -1.08 12.42 0.34
CA CYS A 20 -1.16 11.03 -0.10
C CYS A 20 -2.60 10.52 -0.10
N PHE A 21 -3.00 9.88 -1.19
CA PHE A 21 -4.28 9.19 -1.34
C PHE A 21 -4.52 8.22 -0.15
N PRO A 22 -5.77 8.09 0.36
CA PRO A 22 -6.09 7.17 1.46
C PRO A 22 -5.63 5.74 1.13
N ALA A 23 -4.69 5.21 1.91
CA ALA A 23 -4.09 3.92 1.63
C ALA A 23 -5.08 2.77 1.88
N GLN A 24 -6.00 2.91 2.83
CA GLN A 24 -7.06 1.92 3.05
C GLN A 24 -7.95 1.79 1.80
N GLU A 25 -8.49 2.90 1.29
CA GLU A 25 -9.34 2.88 0.09
C GLU A 25 -8.58 2.37 -1.14
N ALA A 26 -7.29 2.71 -1.27
CA ALA A 26 -6.45 2.16 -2.33
C ALA A 26 -6.29 0.63 -2.21
N PHE A 27 -6.12 0.10 -1.00
CA PHE A 27 -6.05 -1.34 -0.79
C PHE A 27 -7.36 -2.02 -1.18
N ASP A 28 -8.50 -1.49 -0.72
CA ASP A 28 -9.83 -2.02 -1.00
C ASP A 28 -10.08 -2.07 -2.52
N PHE A 29 -9.75 -0.99 -3.24
CA PHE A 29 -9.82 -0.93 -4.71
C PHE A 29 -8.94 -2.01 -5.35
N MET A 30 -7.68 -2.12 -4.95
CA MET A 30 -6.74 -3.08 -5.55
C MET A 30 -7.14 -4.53 -5.26
N LYS A 31 -7.70 -4.80 -4.07
CA LYS A 31 -8.25 -6.10 -3.72
C LYS A 31 -9.44 -6.43 -4.61
N TRP A 32 -10.41 -5.52 -4.68
CA TRP A 32 -11.59 -5.67 -5.53
C TRP A 32 -11.21 -5.93 -6.98
N TYR A 33 -10.27 -5.15 -7.54
CA TYR A 33 -9.81 -5.30 -8.91
C TYR A 33 -9.23 -6.70 -9.16
N CYS A 34 -8.48 -7.26 -8.21
CA CYS A 34 -7.84 -8.57 -8.34
C CYS A 34 -8.75 -9.76 -8.00
N THR A 35 -9.88 -9.53 -7.33
CA THR A 35 -10.83 -10.60 -6.95
C THR A 35 -12.08 -10.56 -7.80
N THR A 36 -12.91 -9.53 -7.61
CA THR A 36 -14.24 -9.38 -8.20
C THR A 36 -14.11 -8.83 -9.61
N GLY A 37 -13.33 -7.77 -9.81
CA GLY A 37 -13.11 -7.14 -11.11
C GLY A 37 -12.30 -7.98 -12.11
N ALA A 38 -11.59 -9.00 -11.63
CA ALA A 38 -10.85 -9.97 -12.44
C ALA A 38 -11.57 -11.31 -12.59
N ALA A 39 -12.78 -11.45 -12.05
CA ALA A 39 -13.61 -12.63 -12.28
C ALA A 39 -14.01 -12.65 -13.78
N GLY A 40 -13.85 -13.81 -14.43
CA GLY A 40 -14.04 -13.93 -15.89
C GLY A 40 -15.48 -13.70 -16.36
N ASP A 41 -16.40 -13.67 -15.43
CA ASP A 41 -17.84 -13.41 -15.56
C ASP A 41 -18.24 -11.97 -15.21
N TYR A 42 -17.31 -11.11 -14.77
CA TYR A 42 -17.62 -9.72 -14.44
C TYR A 42 -18.04 -8.93 -15.69
N ALA A 43 -19.34 -8.68 -15.83
CA ALA A 43 -19.91 -7.96 -16.97
C ALA A 43 -19.66 -6.46 -16.82
N ARG A 44 -18.55 -5.99 -17.41
CA ARG A 44 -18.16 -4.57 -17.40
C ARG A 44 -19.24 -3.71 -18.09
N GLY A 45 -20.13 -3.10 -17.32
CA GLY A 45 -21.26 -2.31 -17.79
C GLY A 45 -22.62 -2.75 -17.26
N ASP A 46 -22.69 -3.88 -16.57
CA ASP A 46 -23.83 -4.22 -15.72
C ASP A 46 -23.76 -3.40 -14.42
N LEU A 47 -24.84 -2.70 -14.09
CA LEU A 47 -24.94 -1.83 -12.91
C LEU A 47 -25.34 -2.60 -11.65
N GLU A 48 -25.76 -3.86 -11.80
CA GLU A 48 -26.18 -4.73 -10.70
C GLU A 48 -25.02 -5.55 -10.11
N GLU A 49 -23.87 -5.60 -10.80
CA GLU A 49 -22.66 -6.25 -10.31
C GLU A 49 -22.00 -5.45 -9.18
N PRO A 50 -21.35 -6.10 -8.19
CA PRO A 50 -20.71 -5.43 -7.08
C PRO A 50 -19.51 -4.59 -7.56
N PHE A 51 -19.73 -3.30 -7.74
CA PHE A 51 -18.70 -2.32 -8.09
C PHE A 51 -18.16 -1.62 -6.85
N LEU A 52 -16.88 -1.81 -6.55
CA LEU A 52 -16.19 -1.20 -5.41
C LEU A 52 -16.92 -1.41 -4.07
N ASP A 53 -17.45 -2.60 -3.89
CA ASP A 53 -18.22 -3.02 -2.71
C ASP A 53 -17.34 -3.43 -1.52
N LEU A 54 -16.04 -3.61 -1.74
CA LEU A 54 -15.08 -3.87 -0.67
C LEU A 54 -14.74 -2.59 0.08
N HIS A 55 -14.85 -2.64 1.41
CA HIS A 55 -14.56 -1.54 2.30
C HIS A 55 -13.94 -2.03 3.61
N ASP A 56 -12.98 -1.28 4.14
CA ASP A 56 -12.29 -1.58 5.40
C ASP A 56 -11.64 -2.98 5.40
N GLU A 57 -11.18 -3.43 4.23
CA GLU A 57 -10.56 -4.75 4.09
C GLU A 57 -9.23 -4.80 4.85
N ASN A 58 -8.82 -6.01 5.23
CA ASN A 58 -7.59 -6.17 5.99
C ASN A 58 -6.34 -5.91 5.13
N ALA A 59 -5.89 -4.66 5.07
CA ALA A 59 -4.69 -4.28 4.31
C ALA A 59 -3.38 -4.93 4.81
N LEU A 60 -3.38 -5.60 5.97
CA LEU A 60 -2.25 -6.40 6.48
C LEU A 60 -2.27 -7.86 5.99
N GLU A 61 -3.37 -8.32 5.39
CA GLU A 61 -3.49 -9.70 4.90
C GLU A 61 -2.51 -10.01 3.77
N ASP A 62 -2.21 -11.29 3.58
CA ASP A 62 -1.37 -11.73 2.47
C ASP A 62 -2.09 -11.53 1.13
N PHE A 63 -1.46 -10.73 0.26
CA PHE A 63 -1.94 -10.47 -1.09
C PHE A 63 -1.42 -11.48 -2.12
N GLY A 64 -0.61 -12.48 -1.71
CA GLY A 64 0.09 -13.41 -2.60
C GLY A 64 -0.81 -14.12 -3.62
N GLY A 65 -1.99 -14.59 -3.22
CA GLY A 65 -2.94 -15.25 -4.12
C GLY A 65 -3.54 -14.33 -5.20
N CYS A 66 -3.74 -13.05 -4.87
CA CYS A 66 -4.17 -12.02 -5.83
C CYS A 66 -3.00 -11.57 -6.71
N ALA A 67 -1.82 -11.32 -6.12
CA ALA A 67 -0.60 -10.96 -6.84
C ALA A 67 -0.20 -12.03 -7.87
N ALA A 68 -0.40 -13.31 -7.57
CA ALA A 68 -0.08 -14.42 -8.48
C ALA A 68 -0.94 -14.41 -9.76
N ARG A 69 -2.13 -13.82 -9.72
CA ARG A 69 -3.06 -13.68 -10.86
C ARG A 69 -2.94 -12.32 -11.54
N CYS A 70 -2.55 -11.28 -10.79
CA CYS A 70 -2.36 -9.95 -11.33
C CYS A 70 -1.19 -9.89 -12.32
N VAL A 71 -1.47 -9.42 -13.53
CA VAL A 71 -0.47 -9.14 -14.58
C VAL A 71 -0.29 -7.64 -14.83
N ASP A 72 -1.16 -6.80 -14.29
CA ASP A 72 -1.06 -5.35 -14.43
C ASP A 72 0.14 -4.81 -13.63
N LEU A 73 1.10 -4.22 -14.34
CA LEU A 73 2.35 -3.74 -13.78
C LEU A 73 2.15 -2.51 -12.87
N SER A 74 1.19 -1.65 -13.20
CA SER A 74 0.86 -0.46 -12.40
C SER A 74 0.21 -0.83 -11.08
N LEU A 75 -0.68 -1.83 -11.09
CA LEU A 75 -1.35 -2.32 -9.89
C LEU A 75 -0.36 -3.01 -8.95
N LEU A 76 0.53 -3.87 -9.49
CA LEU A 76 1.58 -4.50 -8.70
C LEU A 76 2.54 -3.46 -8.09
N ALA A 77 2.88 -2.41 -8.83
CA ALA A 77 3.70 -1.30 -8.33
C ALA A 77 2.99 -0.55 -7.19
N ALA A 78 1.72 -0.21 -7.36
CA ALA A 78 0.92 0.48 -6.35
C ALA A 78 0.75 -0.38 -5.09
N MET A 79 0.49 -1.67 -5.22
CA MET A 79 0.39 -2.60 -4.10
C MET A 79 1.73 -2.75 -3.38
N THR A 80 2.84 -2.87 -4.12
CA THR A 80 4.18 -2.92 -3.52
C THR A 80 4.46 -1.63 -2.72
N HIS A 81 4.16 -0.48 -3.30
CA HIS A 81 4.31 0.81 -2.63
C HIS A 81 3.50 0.88 -1.32
N LEU A 82 2.24 0.47 -1.36
CA LEU A 82 1.37 0.41 -0.18
C LEU A 82 1.92 -0.53 0.90
N LYS A 83 2.30 -1.76 0.53
CA LYS A 83 2.84 -2.74 1.48
C LYS A 83 4.17 -2.30 2.09
N VAL A 84 5.01 -1.58 1.35
CA VAL A 84 6.23 -0.97 1.91
C VAL A 84 5.89 0.12 2.92
N ARG A 85 4.90 0.99 2.65
CA ARG A 85 4.43 1.99 3.64
C ARG A 85 3.95 1.30 4.92
N LEU A 86 3.10 0.28 4.80
CA LEU A 86 2.65 -0.50 5.95
C LEU A 86 3.80 -1.16 6.71
N LEU A 87 4.76 -1.76 6.00
CA LEU A 87 5.95 -2.32 6.62
C LEU A 87 6.71 -1.25 7.43
N ARG A 88 6.87 -0.03 6.89
CA ARG A 88 7.54 1.06 7.61
C ARG A 88 6.76 1.52 8.84
N ASP A 89 5.44 1.58 8.75
CA ASP A 89 4.56 1.96 9.86
C ASP A 89 4.63 0.95 11.00
N VAL A 90 4.56 -0.35 10.69
CA VAL A 90 4.69 -1.41 11.70
C VAL A 90 6.13 -1.48 12.25
N GLN A 91 7.15 -1.26 11.43
CA GLN A 91 8.53 -1.15 11.92
C GLN A 91 8.72 0.07 12.84
N MET A 92 8.02 1.17 12.62
CA MET A 92 8.00 2.31 13.54
C MET A 92 7.42 1.89 14.89
N LEU A 93 6.28 1.20 14.90
CA LEU A 93 5.67 0.68 16.13
C LEU A 93 6.60 -0.29 16.86
N ASP A 94 7.17 -1.26 16.14
CA ASP A 94 8.10 -2.25 16.67
C ASP A 94 9.33 -1.58 17.34
N ARG A 95 9.97 -0.63 16.64
CA ARG A 95 11.11 0.12 17.18
C ARG A 95 10.74 0.90 18.44
N ASN A 96 9.56 1.50 18.49
CA ASN A 96 9.12 2.28 19.64
C ASN A 96 8.75 1.39 20.83
N VAL A 97 8.05 0.29 20.60
CA VAL A 97 7.69 -0.67 21.67
C VAL A 97 8.91 -1.35 22.27
N ARG A 98 9.92 -1.70 21.46
CA ARG A 98 11.17 -2.31 21.94
C ARG A 98 11.98 -1.45 22.92
N LYS A 99 11.66 -0.15 23.04
CA LYS A 99 12.26 0.74 24.05
C LYS A 99 11.72 0.46 25.46
N TYR A 100 10.65 -0.31 25.57
CA TYR A 100 9.96 -0.64 26.81
C TYR A 100 10.04 -2.14 27.08
N SER A 101 10.04 -2.52 28.36
CA SER A 101 10.15 -3.91 28.80
C SER A 101 8.93 -4.33 29.63
N GLY A 102 8.37 -5.51 29.33
CA GLY A 102 7.33 -6.17 30.12
C GLY A 102 6.11 -5.27 30.41
N PRO A 103 5.76 -5.01 31.68
CA PRO A 103 4.56 -4.28 32.07
C PRO A 103 4.57 -2.80 31.67
N ASN A 104 5.73 -2.25 31.26
CA ASN A 104 5.86 -0.86 30.82
C ASN A 104 5.52 -0.68 29.33
N ASN A 105 5.02 -1.71 28.65
CA ASN A 105 4.62 -1.60 27.25
C ASN A 105 3.55 -0.50 27.09
N PRO A 106 3.72 0.44 26.14
CA PRO A 106 2.75 1.50 25.96
C PRO A 106 1.38 0.97 25.57
N GLY A 107 0.33 1.52 26.18
CA GLY A 107 -1.05 1.22 25.79
C GLY A 107 -1.44 1.84 24.44
N TYR A 108 -2.65 1.52 24.01
CA TYR A 108 -3.28 2.00 22.78
C TYR A 108 -3.07 3.49 22.49
N GLU A 109 -3.39 4.36 23.45
CA GLU A 109 -3.37 5.82 23.24
C GLU A 109 -1.97 6.33 22.85
N LYS A 110 -0.93 5.81 23.51
CA LYS A 110 0.46 6.21 23.20
C LYS A 110 0.91 5.68 21.85
N LYS A 111 0.47 4.50 21.46
CA LYS A 111 0.78 3.93 20.13
C LYS A 111 0.03 4.67 19.03
N MET A 112 -1.22 5.08 19.29
CA MET A 112 -2.01 5.89 18.38
C MET A 112 -1.42 7.30 18.20
N GLU A 113 -0.82 7.88 19.23
CA GLU A 113 -0.02 9.11 19.12
C GLU A 113 1.11 8.95 18.09
N TRP A 114 1.91 7.88 18.21
CA TRP A 114 2.98 7.59 17.23
C TRP A 114 2.45 7.38 15.82
N VAL A 115 1.32 6.70 15.65
CA VAL A 115 0.68 6.50 14.34
C VAL A 115 0.25 7.83 13.73
N ARG A 116 -0.35 8.73 14.51
CA ARG A 116 -0.78 10.04 14.01
C ARG A 116 0.41 10.93 13.61
N GLU A 117 1.53 10.81 14.31
CA GLU A 117 2.72 11.63 14.07
C GLU A 117 3.58 11.11 12.91
N ASP A 118 3.84 9.80 12.89
CA ASP A 118 4.91 9.21 12.09
C ASP A 118 4.44 8.25 10.99
N ALA A 119 3.19 7.75 11.03
CA ALA A 119 2.75 6.77 10.04
C ALA A 119 2.68 7.38 8.64
N MET A 120 3.19 6.62 7.68
CA MET A 120 3.12 6.93 6.26
C MET A 120 1.74 6.64 5.70
N SER A 121 0.93 5.78 6.31
CA SER A 121 -0.41 5.39 5.86
C SER A 121 -1.48 5.54 6.95
N ASP A 122 -2.74 5.63 6.51
CA ASP A 122 -3.93 5.76 7.35
C ASP A 122 -4.51 4.42 7.80
N VAL A 123 -4.03 3.29 7.25
CA VAL A 123 -4.54 1.95 7.55
C VAL A 123 -4.55 1.62 9.05
N LEU A 124 -3.54 2.06 9.80
CA LEU A 124 -3.46 1.75 11.23
C LEU A 124 -4.46 2.54 12.10
N TYR A 125 -5.14 3.55 11.56
CA TYR A 125 -5.98 4.47 12.33
C TYR A 125 -7.24 3.76 12.87
N SER A 126 -7.74 2.76 12.15
CA SER A 126 -8.89 1.93 12.54
C SER A 126 -8.50 0.60 13.20
N ARG A 127 -7.19 0.32 13.38
CA ARG A 127 -6.67 -1.00 13.75
C ARG A 127 -6.28 -1.10 15.22
N LYS A 128 -7.29 -0.98 16.10
CA LYS A 128 -7.10 -1.14 17.55
C LYS A 128 -6.54 -2.52 17.92
N ASP A 129 -6.97 -3.56 17.22
CA ASP A 129 -6.46 -4.93 17.36
C ASP A 129 -4.95 -5.02 17.16
N ILE A 130 -4.40 -4.23 16.24
CA ILE A 130 -2.96 -4.15 15.97
C ILE A 130 -2.26 -3.30 17.02
N LEU A 131 -2.82 -2.13 17.37
CA LEU A 131 -2.20 -1.21 18.32
C LEU A 131 -2.19 -1.73 19.76
N ASP A 132 -3.13 -2.61 20.14
CA ASP A 132 -3.13 -3.22 21.46
C ASP A 132 -2.05 -4.31 21.63
N ARG A 133 -1.38 -4.73 20.55
CA ARG A 133 -0.34 -5.76 20.60
C ARG A 133 0.87 -5.36 21.43
N SER A 134 1.45 -6.31 22.16
CA SER A 134 2.68 -6.14 22.94
C SER A 134 3.95 -6.18 22.09
N ASP A 135 3.90 -6.79 20.92
CA ASP A 135 5.02 -6.97 20.01
C ASP A 135 4.49 -7.05 18.57
N TYR A 136 5.38 -6.82 17.60
CA TYR A 136 5.04 -6.75 16.17
C TYR A 136 5.99 -7.60 15.31
N ALA A 137 6.79 -8.49 15.92
CA ALA A 137 7.90 -9.14 15.22
C ALA A 137 7.43 -10.07 14.09
N ASP A 138 6.37 -10.84 14.33
CA ASP A 138 5.63 -11.63 13.35
C ASP A 138 5.04 -10.74 12.24
N LEU A 139 4.37 -9.64 12.57
CA LEU A 139 3.72 -8.78 11.59
C LEU A 139 4.74 -8.08 10.69
N VAL A 140 5.88 -7.67 11.26
CA VAL A 140 7.03 -7.19 10.50
C VAL A 140 7.54 -8.27 9.55
N ALA A 141 7.72 -9.50 10.04
CA ALA A 141 8.21 -10.61 9.22
C ALA A 141 7.24 -10.95 8.08
N ASP A 142 5.94 -10.97 8.35
CA ASP A 142 4.89 -11.23 7.38
C ASP A 142 4.86 -10.15 6.30
N LEU A 143 4.85 -8.87 6.69
CA LEU A 143 4.89 -7.76 5.73
C LEU A 143 6.19 -7.75 4.91
N GLN A 144 7.33 -8.11 5.52
CA GLN A 144 8.59 -8.30 4.77
C GLN A 144 8.47 -9.40 3.72
N ASN A 145 7.84 -10.52 4.04
CA ASN A 145 7.63 -11.62 3.11
C ASN A 145 6.66 -11.22 1.98
N GLN A 146 5.58 -10.50 2.30
CA GLN A 146 4.64 -9.98 1.31
C GLN A 146 5.31 -8.99 0.35
N VAL A 147 6.07 -8.03 0.87
CA VAL A 147 6.85 -7.09 0.05
C VAL A 147 7.85 -7.82 -0.84
N ARG A 148 8.53 -8.85 -0.31
CA ARG A 148 9.45 -9.68 -1.10
C ARG A 148 8.71 -10.39 -2.24
N GLY A 149 7.57 -11.01 -1.94
CA GLY A 149 6.76 -11.70 -2.92
C GLY A 149 6.28 -10.79 -4.05
N LEU A 150 5.84 -9.57 -3.71
CA LEU A 150 5.43 -8.56 -4.68
C LEU A 150 6.61 -8.06 -5.53
N TYR A 151 7.76 -7.81 -4.90
CA TYR A 151 8.97 -7.42 -5.62
C TYR A 151 9.39 -8.46 -6.66
N GLU A 152 9.41 -9.73 -6.24
CA GLU A 152 9.73 -10.86 -7.11
C GLU A 152 8.70 -11.08 -8.21
N ARG A 153 7.41 -10.91 -7.88
CA ARG A 153 6.33 -10.99 -8.86
C ARG A 153 6.49 -9.92 -9.94
N MET A 154 6.73 -8.66 -9.56
CA MET A 154 6.98 -7.58 -10.51
C MET A 154 8.20 -7.86 -11.39
N ARG A 155 9.28 -8.37 -10.80
CA ARG A 155 10.48 -8.76 -11.54
C ARG A 155 10.20 -9.86 -12.57
N LYS A 156 9.33 -10.82 -12.23
CA LYS A 156 8.90 -11.90 -13.12
C LYS A 156 7.98 -11.40 -14.24
N VAL A 157 7.05 -10.49 -13.94
CA VAL A 157 6.13 -9.89 -14.92
C VAL A 157 6.89 -8.97 -15.87
N ASN A 158 7.73 -8.08 -15.34
CA ASN A 158 8.55 -7.17 -16.12
C ASN A 158 9.88 -6.88 -15.43
N LYS A 159 10.95 -7.54 -15.90
CA LYS A 159 12.32 -7.40 -15.37
C LYS A 159 12.91 -5.99 -15.50
N HIS A 160 12.30 -5.12 -16.31
CA HIS A 160 12.79 -3.77 -16.60
C HIS A 160 12.26 -2.71 -15.63
N TYR A 161 11.19 -3.01 -14.87
CA TYR A 161 10.54 -2.02 -14.01
C TYR A 161 11.44 -1.52 -12.86
N TRP A 162 12.03 -2.43 -12.07
CA TRP A 162 12.90 -2.02 -10.95
C TRP A 162 14.14 -1.22 -11.39
N PRO A 163 14.87 -1.62 -12.46
CA PRO A 163 15.93 -0.79 -13.01
C PRO A 163 15.47 0.60 -13.45
N ALA A 164 14.25 0.73 -13.97
CA ALA A 164 13.72 2.02 -14.41
C ALA A 164 13.55 3.02 -13.25
N LEU A 165 13.26 2.55 -12.03
CA LEU A 165 13.10 3.43 -10.86
C LEU A 165 14.41 4.12 -10.46
N LYS A 166 15.56 3.55 -10.85
CA LYS A 166 16.88 4.14 -10.65
C LYS A 166 17.21 5.24 -11.68
N GLN A 167 16.45 5.35 -12.77
CA GLN A 167 16.68 6.29 -13.87
C GLN A 167 15.36 6.91 -14.37
N PRO A 168 14.58 7.58 -13.49
CA PRO A 168 13.22 7.99 -13.79
C PRO A 168 13.13 8.99 -14.96
N GLU A 169 14.12 9.87 -15.12
CA GLU A 169 14.27 10.77 -16.27
C GLU A 169 14.22 10.08 -17.64
N ARG A 170 14.60 8.79 -17.73
CA ARG A 170 14.52 8.04 -19.01
C ARG A 170 13.10 7.64 -19.38
N TYR A 171 12.18 7.54 -18.41
CA TYR A 171 10.86 6.96 -18.59
C TYR A 171 9.73 7.97 -18.36
N ALA A 172 9.86 8.84 -17.36
CA ALA A 172 8.81 9.79 -16.96
C ALA A 172 8.42 10.80 -18.05
N GLY A 173 9.36 11.17 -18.93
CA GLY A 173 9.12 12.13 -20.03
C GLY A 173 8.75 11.49 -21.38
N ARG A 174 8.71 10.16 -21.49
CA ARG A 174 8.44 9.48 -22.76
C ARG A 174 6.95 9.30 -23.01
N SER A 175 6.54 9.42 -24.27
CA SER A 175 5.17 9.09 -24.66
C SER A 175 4.97 7.58 -24.73
N PRO A 176 3.85 7.03 -24.23
CA PRO A 176 3.52 5.63 -24.41
C PRO A 176 3.45 5.30 -25.90
N THR A 177 4.13 4.21 -26.28
CA THR A 177 3.99 3.59 -27.60
C THR A 177 3.21 2.28 -27.43
N MET A 178 2.83 1.66 -28.55
CA MET A 178 2.38 0.27 -28.51
C MET A 178 3.47 -0.59 -27.84
N TYR A 179 3.06 -1.49 -26.96
CA TYR A 179 3.97 -2.35 -26.20
C TYR A 179 3.42 -3.78 -26.14
N SER A 180 4.29 -4.72 -25.80
CA SER A 180 3.90 -6.09 -25.46
C SER A 180 4.10 -6.31 -23.96
N PRO A 181 3.30 -7.16 -23.31
CA PRO A 181 3.50 -7.50 -21.90
C PRO A 181 4.95 -7.93 -21.62
N GLY A 182 5.55 -7.38 -20.57
CA GLY A 182 6.93 -7.63 -20.17
C GLY A 182 8.00 -6.83 -20.92
N SER A 183 7.64 -6.01 -21.92
CA SER A 183 8.61 -5.22 -22.68
C SER A 183 9.10 -3.99 -21.93
N PRO A 184 10.26 -3.40 -22.31
CA PRO A 184 10.70 -2.12 -21.76
C PRO A 184 9.71 -0.96 -21.99
N GLU A 185 8.94 -1.00 -23.08
CA GLU A 185 7.96 0.04 -23.44
C GLU A 185 6.73 -0.01 -22.52
N GLU A 186 6.34 -1.20 -22.05
CA GLU A 186 5.29 -1.35 -21.02
C GLU A 186 5.63 -0.55 -19.76
N VAL A 187 6.92 -0.49 -19.40
CA VAL A 187 7.39 0.27 -18.24
C VAL A 187 7.11 1.77 -18.39
N ILE A 188 7.15 2.33 -19.61
CA ILE A 188 6.81 3.74 -19.84
C ILE A 188 5.35 4.01 -19.47
N GLY A 189 4.45 3.13 -19.91
CA GLY A 189 3.04 3.19 -19.55
C GLY A 189 2.84 3.08 -18.04
N ALA A 190 3.46 2.07 -17.43
CA ALA A 190 3.34 1.85 -15.99
C ALA A 190 3.87 3.03 -15.17
N PHE A 191 5.02 3.60 -15.56
CA PHE A 191 5.63 4.76 -14.90
C PHE A 191 4.72 5.98 -14.91
N ARG A 192 4.00 6.24 -15.99
CA ARG A 192 3.05 7.35 -16.06
C ARG A 192 2.01 7.29 -14.95
N HIS A 193 1.55 6.09 -14.62
CA HIS A 193 0.54 5.87 -13.59
C HIS A 193 1.13 5.83 -12.18
N THR A 194 2.39 5.38 -12.04
CA THR A 194 2.95 5.05 -10.72
C THR A 194 4.05 6.01 -10.25
N TRP A 195 4.63 6.83 -11.12
CA TRP A 195 5.78 7.67 -10.76
C TRP A 195 5.47 8.61 -9.61
N TYR A 196 4.27 9.19 -9.60
CA TYR A 196 3.83 10.09 -8.54
C TYR A 196 3.85 9.42 -7.17
N LEU A 197 3.38 8.16 -7.08
CA LEU A 197 3.41 7.36 -5.86
C LEU A 197 4.83 7.27 -5.30
N TRP A 198 5.79 6.94 -6.16
CA TRP A 198 7.20 6.80 -5.78
C TRP A 198 7.84 8.15 -5.43
N SER A 199 7.59 9.20 -6.21
CA SER A 199 8.23 10.51 -6.02
C SER A 199 7.76 11.24 -4.77
N GLU A 200 6.51 11.01 -4.35
CA GLU A 200 5.97 11.61 -3.12
C GLU A 200 6.44 10.89 -1.84
N SER A 201 6.97 9.68 -1.97
CA SER A 201 7.46 8.88 -0.85
C SER A 201 8.94 8.52 -0.98
N PRO A 202 9.89 9.48 -0.85
CA PRO A 202 11.32 9.22 -1.01
C PRO A 202 11.83 8.03 -0.17
N ALA A 203 11.37 7.91 1.09
CA ALA A 203 11.77 6.80 1.96
C ALA A 203 11.33 5.42 1.45
N VAL A 204 10.20 5.34 0.75
CA VAL A 204 9.69 4.11 0.12
C VAL A 204 10.46 3.83 -1.16
N LEU A 205 10.71 4.86 -1.97
CA LEU A 205 11.52 4.76 -3.19
C LEU A 205 12.94 4.28 -2.89
N ASP A 206 13.58 4.85 -1.88
CA ASP A 206 14.92 4.46 -1.45
C ASP A 206 14.95 3.03 -0.92
N PHE A 207 13.91 2.60 -0.21
CA PHE A 207 13.79 1.22 0.22
C PHE A 207 13.74 0.24 -0.96
N VAL A 208 12.87 0.49 -1.96
CA VAL A 208 12.74 -0.44 -3.10
C VAL A 208 13.95 -0.40 -4.04
N LYS A 209 14.65 0.73 -4.15
CA LYS A 209 15.90 0.87 -4.94
C LYS A 209 17.04 0.03 -4.36
N ASN A 210 17.06 -0.13 -3.04
CA ASN A 210 18.08 -0.84 -2.28
C ASN A 210 17.63 -2.23 -1.80
N TYR A 211 16.51 -2.74 -2.32
CA TYR A 211 15.92 -4.02 -1.91
C TYR A 211 16.69 -5.26 -2.45
N THR A 212 17.84 -5.05 -3.11
CA THR A 212 18.70 -6.06 -3.75
C THR A 212 20.12 -6.00 -3.24
#